data_AF-A0A183ETX2-F1
#
_entry.id   AF-A0A183ETX2-F1
#
_cell.length_a   1.000
_cell.length_b   1.000
_cell.length_c   1.000
_cell.angle_alpha   90.00
_cell.angle_beta   90.00
_cell.angle_gamma   90.00
#
_symmetry.space_group_name_H-M   'P 1'
#
loop_
_entity.id
_entity.type
_entity.pdbx_description
1 polymer ?
#
loop_
_entity_poly.entity_id
_entity_poly.type
_entity_poly.pdbx_seq_one_letter_code
_entity_poly.pdbx_strand_id
1 'polypeptide(L)'
;MNSDVLASTLWINNPDKRVEILKNFALDRAKFKQETPLLDYALKVEKITTAKKANLILNVDGAIGIIFVDILRYSGMFTQAEAQETIEIGALNGLFVLGRSIGFVGKSMFKFSRTKSSGGGWGGITQVSYFCD
;
A
#
# COMPACT_ATOMS: atom_id res chain seq x y z
N MET A 1 -7.50 31.69 -15.95
CA MET A 1 -6.97 30.74 -14.95
C MET A 1 -6.79 29.42 -15.67
N ASN A 2 -5.55 28.98 -15.88
CA ASN A 2 -5.25 27.87 -16.81
C ASN A 2 -5.84 26.54 -16.30
N SER A 3 -6.37 25.73 -17.21
CA SER A 3 -6.88 24.37 -16.94
C SER A 3 -5.86 23.51 -16.21
N ASP A 4 -4.57 23.73 -16.44
CA ASP A 4 -3.48 23.02 -15.78
C ASP A 4 -3.39 23.34 -14.29
N VAL A 5 -3.72 24.57 -13.87
CA VAL A 5 -3.73 24.97 -12.45
C VAL A 5 -4.92 24.31 -11.74
N LEU A 6 -6.09 24.26 -12.37
CA LEU A 6 -7.27 23.57 -11.82
C LEU A 6 -7.05 22.05 -11.69
N ALA A 7 -6.48 21.42 -12.73
CA ALA A 7 -6.08 20.01 -12.69
C ALA A 7 -5.03 19.76 -11.59
N SER A 8 -4.13 20.72 -11.38
CA SER A 8 -3.11 20.59 -10.34
C SER A 8 -3.71 20.60 -8.93
N THR A 9 -4.66 21.48 -8.66
CA THR A 9 -5.29 21.55 -7.34
C THR A 9 -6.20 20.35 -7.07
N LEU A 10 -6.78 19.71 -8.09
CA LEU A 10 -7.66 18.55 -7.92
C LEU A 10 -6.98 17.34 -7.25
N TRP A 11 -5.74 17.01 -7.64
CA TRP A 11 -5.02 15.86 -7.08
C TRP A 11 -4.53 16.10 -5.64
N ILE A 12 -4.16 17.34 -5.33
CA ILE A 12 -3.76 17.75 -3.98
C ILE A 12 -4.96 17.83 -3.04
N ASN A 13 -6.11 18.31 -3.54
CA ASN A 13 -7.33 18.47 -2.76
C ASN A 13 -8.13 17.17 -2.60
N ASN A 14 -7.88 16.15 -3.43
CA ASN A 14 -8.50 14.83 -3.32
C ASN A 14 -7.43 13.73 -3.21
N PRO A 15 -6.70 13.68 -2.10
CA PRO A 15 -5.63 12.70 -1.90
C PRO A 15 -6.19 11.28 -1.76
N ASP A 16 -5.33 10.28 -2.04
CA ASP A 16 -5.65 8.88 -1.76
C ASP A 16 -5.78 8.66 -0.25
N LYS A 17 -7.00 8.35 0.20
CA LYS A 17 -7.32 8.13 1.62
C LYS A 17 -6.46 7.05 2.27
N ARG A 18 -5.97 6.06 1.53
CA ARG A 18 -5.10 5.00 2.08
C ARG A 18 -3.76 5.57 2.52
N VAL A 19 -3.19 6.46 1.70
CA VAL A 19 -1.94 7.17 2.01
C VAL A 19 -2.14 8.08 3.20
N GLU A 20 -3.28 8.78 3.26
CA GLU A 20 -3.62 9.66 4.38
C GLU A 20 -3.73 8.88 5.70
N ILE A 21 -4.43 7.74 5.70
CA ILE A 21 -4.55 6.87 6.88
C ILE A 21 -3.16 6.38 7.34
N LEU A 22 -2.32 5.94 6.41
CA LEU A 22 -0.96 5.48 6.73
C LEU A 22 -0.09 6.60 7.30
N LYS A 23 -0.11 7.79 6.69
CA LYS A 23 0.61 8.98 7.18
C LYS A 23 0.14 9.36 8.59
N ASN A 24 -1.17 9.44 8.80
CA ASN A 24 -1.74 9.80 10.10
C ASN A 24 -1.38 8.78 11.18
N PHE A 25 -1.34 7.48 10.84
CA PHE A 25 -0.91 6.45 11.78
C PHE A 25 0.58 6.56 12.13
N ALA A 26 1.45 6.75 11.14
CA ALA A 26 2.90 6.80 11.34
C ALA A 26 3.39 8.11 12.00
N LEU A 27 2.65 9.21 11.82
CA LEU A 27 2.96 10.51 12.45
C LEU A 27 2.37 10.65 13.86
N ASP A 28 1.39 9.83 14.21
CA ASP A 28 0.81 9.81 15.56
C ASP A 28 1.76 9.12 16.54
N ARG A 29 2.52 9.93 17.30
CA ARG A 29 3.49 9.46 18.29
C ARG A 29 2.87 8.70 19.47
N ALA A 30 1.55 8.77 19.68
CA ALA A 30 0.88 7.94 20.67
C ALA A 30 0.72 6.49 20.20
N LYS A 31 0.57 6.26 18.89
CA LYS A 31 0.41 4.93 18.27
C LYS A 31 1.74 4.38 17.76
N PHE A 32 2.56 5.24 17.17
CA PHE A 32 3.81 4.91 16.50
C PHE A 32 4.97 5.58 17.21
N LYS A 33 5.59 4.86 18.13
CA LYS A 33 6.63 5.37 19.04
C LYS A 33 8.01 5.48 18.38
N GLN A 34 8.20 4.80 17.26
CA GLN A 34 9.45 4.81 16.51
C GLN A 34 9.63 6.14 15.77
N GLU A 35 10.89 6.53 15.57
CA GLU A 35 11.21 7.67 14.70
C GLU A 35 10.93 7.33 13.23
N THR A 36 10.53 8.34 12.47
CA THR A 36 10.16 8.19 11.04
C THR A 36 10.92 9.16 10.13
N PRO A 37 12.27 9.20 10.17
CA PRO A 37 13.04 10.19 9.42
C PRO A 37 12.94 9.99 7.90
N LEU A 38 12.74 8.76 7.41
CA LEU A 38 12.53 8.54 5.97
C LEU A 38 11.16 9.03 5.53
N LEU A 39 10.11 8.86 6.35
CA LEU A 39 8.80 9.43 6.07
C LEU A 39 8.86 10.95 6.00
N ASP A 40 9.55 11.60 6.94
CA ASP A 40 9.72 13.06 6.95
C ASP A 40 10.48 13.56 5.71
N TYR A 41 11.50 12.80 5.28
CA TYR A 41 12.21 13.08 4.03
C TYR A 41 11.30 12.94 2.81
N ALA A 42 10.50 11.87 2.74
CA ALA A 42 9.57 11.63 1.64
C ALA A 42 8.50 12.71 1.53
N LEU A 43 7.99 13.22 2.65
CA LEU A 43 7.04 14.34 2.67
C LEU A 43 7.67 15.66 2.18
N LYS A 44 8.97 15.88 2.44
CA LYS A 44 9.70 17.02 1.87
C LYS A 44 9.86 16.86 0.36
N VAL A 45 10.19 15.66 -0.11
CA VAL A 45 10.29 15.35 -1.55
C VAL A 45 8.93 15.54 -2.23
N GLU A 46 7.85 15.07 -1.63
CA GLU A 46 6.48 15.24 -2.13
C GLU A 46 6.12 16.71 -2.34
N LYS A 47 6.50 17.61 -1.42
CA LYS A 47 6.28 19.07 -1.59
C LYS A 47 7.03 19.63 -2.80
N ILE A 48 8.25 19.15 -3.06
CA ILE A 48 9.07 19.59 -4.19
C ILE A 48 8.53 19.02 -5.51
N THR A 49 8.09 17.77 -5.53
CA THR A 49 7.57 17.12 -6.74
C THR A 49 6.20 17.64 -7.13
N THR A 50 5.33 17.88 -6.15
CA THR A 50 3.98 18.46 -6.37
C THR A 50 4.05 19.88 -6.90
N ALA A 51 5.09 20.64 -6.56
CA ALA A 51 5.36 21.96 -7.14
C ALA A 51 5.69 21.91 -8.64
N LYS A 52 6.24 20.79 -9.13
CA LYS A 52 6.52 20.59 -10.57
C LYS A 52 5.31 20.04 -11.31
N LYS A 53 4.63 19.06 -10.72
CA LYS A 53 3.41 18.46 -11.27
C LYS A 53 2.58 17.92 -10.13
N ALA A 54 1.38 18.44 -9.97
CA ALA A 54 0.60 18.19 -8.76
C ALA A 54 -0.02 16.78 -8.66
N ASN A 55 0.09 15.95 -9.70
CA ASN A 55 -0.24 14.53 -9.61
C ASN A 55 0.92 13.67 -9.08
N LEU A 56 2.11 14.24 -8.88
CA LEU A 56 3.27 13.56 -8.30
C LEU A 56 3.20 13.59 -6.77
N ILE A 57 2.13 13.01 -6.25
CA ILE A 57 1.92 12.75 -4.82
C ILE A 57 2.51 11.40 -4.42
N LEU A 58 2.76 11.21 -3.12
CA LEU A 58 3.27 9.94 -2.61
C LEU A 58 2.24 8.83 -2.80
N ASN A 59 2.61 7.76 -3.51
CA ASN A 59 1.75 6.58 -3.68
C ASN A 59 1.69 5.72 -2.41
N VAL A 60 0.65 4.91 -2.28
CA VAL A 60 0.46 3.95 -1.18
C VAL A 60 1.61 2.95 -1.07
N ASP A 61 2.12 2.44 -2.19
CA ASP A 61 3.23 1.47 -2.18
C ASP A 61 4.52 2.12 -1.65
N GLY A 62 4.76 3.38 -2.03
CA GLY A 62 5.89 4.17 -1.54
C GLY A 62 5.76 4.47 -0.05
N ALA A 63 4.58 4.88 0.41
CA ALA A 63 4.31 5.14 1.82
C ALA A 63 4.52 3.88 2.67
N ILE A 64 4.01 2.72 2.24
CA ILE A 64 4.23 1.44 2.93
C ILE A 64 5.72 1.10 2.98
N GLY A 65 6.43 1.23 1.86
CA GLY A 65 7.86 0.95 1.79
C GLY A 65 8.68 1.77 2.77
N ILE A 66 8.46 3.08 2.77
CA ILE A 66 9.19 4.00 3.65
C ILE A 66 8.91 3.71 5.13
N ILE A 67 7.63 3.56 5.49
CA ILE A 67 7.22 3.26 6.87
C ILE A 67 7.80 1.91 7.32
N PHE A 68 7.81 0.90 6.45
CA PHE A 68 8.38 -0.41 6.75
C PHE A 68 9.88 -0.34 7.04
N VAL A 69 10.64 0.45 6.27
CA VAL A 69 12.06 0.65 6.51
C VAL A 69 12.30 1.44 7.80
N ASP A 70 11.48 2.46 8.09
CA ASP A 70 11.55 3.19 9.36
C ASP A 70 11.30 2.26 10.56
N ILE A 71 10.35 1.31 10.46
CA ILE A 71 10.12 0.29 11.50
C ILE A 71 11.38 -0.56 11.69
N LEU A 72 11.94 -1.11 10.61
CA LEU A 72 13.10 -2.00 10.72
C LEU A 72 14.31 -1.27 11.33
N ARG A 73 14.55 -0.02 10.95
CA ARG A 73 15.73 0.74 11.40
C ARG A 73 15.59 1.38 12.78
N TYR A 74 14.38 1.81 13.16
CA TYR A 74 14.15 2.62 14.36
C TYR A 74 13.26 1.95 15.42
N SER A 75 12.82 0.70 15.21
CA SER A 75 12.12 -0.07 16.25
C SER A 75 13.00 -0.49 17.43
N GLY A 76 14.33 -0.46 17.27
CA GLY A 76 15.27 -0.98 18.26
C GLY A 76 15.28 -2.52 18.37
N MET A 77 14.53 -3.22 17.51
CA MET A 77 14.46 -4.68 17.50
C MET A 77 15.46 -5.33 16.53
N PHE A 78 15.96 -4.57 15.55
CA PHE A 78 16.88 -5.05 14.53
C PHE A 78 18.15 -4.20 14.54
N THR A 79 19.28 -4.83 14.27
CA THR A 79 20.51 -4.13 13.89
C THR A 79 20.38 -3.57 12.47
N GLN A 80 21.22 -2.60 12.11
CA GLN A 80 21.20 -2.07 10.74
C GLN A 80 21.51 -3.14 9.68
N ALA A 81 22.34 -4.13 10.01
CA ALA A 81 22.66 -5.23 9.12
C ALA A 81 21.45 -6.13 8.89
N GLU A 82 20.75 -6.54 9.96
CA GLU A 82 19.54 -7.37 9.85
C GLU A 82 18.40 -6.64 9.13
N ALA A 83 18.24 -5.34 9.39
CA ALA A 83 17.26 -4.51 8.70
C ALA A 83 17.55 -4.47 7.19
N GLN A 84 18.82 -4.33 6.80
CA GLN A 84 19.24 -4.31 5.40
C GLN A 84 19.04 -5.68 4.74
N GLU A 85 19.45 -6.76 5.40
CA GLU A 85 19.24 -8.13 4.92
C GLU A 85 17.75 -8.44 4.72
N THR A 86 16.89 -8.03 5.66
CA THR A 86 15.43 -8.21 5.56
C THR A 86 14.85 -7.51 4.32
N ILE A 87 15.38 -6.34 3.97
CA ILE A 87 14.98 -5.60 2.78
C ILE A 87 15.49 -6.32 1.52
N GLU A 88 16.73 -6.80 1.52
CA GLU A 88 17.38 -7.48 0.39
C GLU A 88 16.74 -8.83 0.05
N ILE A 89 16.34 -9.60 1.07
CA ILE A 89 15.59 -10.86 0.90
C ILE A 89 14.20 -10.60 0.29
N GLY A 90 13.73 -9.35 0.27
CA GLY A 90 12.47 -8.97 -0.37
C GLY A 90 11.27 -9.17 0.55
N ALA A 91 11.42 -8.95 1.86
CA ALA A 91 10.31 -9.03 2.82
C ALA A 91 9.11 -8.13 2.41
N LEU A 92 9.38 -6.98 1.78
CA LEU A 92 8.35 -6.08 1.27
C LEU A 92 7.51 -6.70 0.14
N ASN A 93 8.15 -7.46 -0.74
CA ASN A 93 7.46 -8.19 -1.81
C ASN A 93 6.56 -9.28 -1.22
N GLY A 94 7.07 -10.00 -0.21
CA GLY A 94 6.30 -10.98 0.55
C GLY A 94 5.05 -10.37 1.20
N LEU A 95 5.19 -9.21 1.86
CA LEU A 95 4.07 -8.49 2.46
C LEU A 95 2.99 -8.13 1.43
N PHE A 96 3.39 -7.68 0.24
CA PHE A 96 2.46 -7.32 -0.82
C PHE A 96 1.72 -8.53 -1.40
N VAL A 97 2.44 -9.64 -1.64
CA VAL A 97 1.85 -10.91 -2.12
C VAL A 97 0.84 -11.44 -1.11
N LEU A 98 1.15 -11.38 0.18
CA LEU A 98 0.23 -11.80 1.25
C LEU A 98 -1.03 -10.93 1.27
N GLY A 99 -0.90 -9.60 1.24
CA GLY A 99 -2.04 -8.69 1.22
C GLY A 99 -2.95 -8.89 0.01
N ARG A 100 -2.37 -9.11 -1.18
CA ARG A 100 -3.14 -9.38 -2.41
C ARG A 100 -3.82 -10.75 -2.38
N SER A 101 -3.18 -11.75 -1.78
CA SER A 101 -3.74 -13.10 -1.63
C SER A 101 -5.05 -13.12 -0.84
N ILE A 102 -5.16 -12.32 0.23
CA ILE A 102 -6.42 -12.15 0.99
C ILE A 102 -7.54 -11.62 0.08
N GLY A 103 -7.22 -10.64 -0.78
CA GLY A 103 -8.15 -10.11 -1.77
C GLY A 103 -8.59 -11.14 -2.81
N PHE A 104 -7.67 -12.00 -3.27
CA PHE A 104 -8.01 -13.09 -4.19
C PHE A 104 -8.92 -14.13 -3.55
N VAL A 105 -8.65 -14.55 -2.31
CA VAL A 105 -9.52 -15.47 -1.57
C VAL A 105 -10.91 -14.87 -1.37
N GLY A 106 -10.99 -13.61 -0.95
CA GLY A 106 -12.27 -12.90 -0.78
C GLY A 106 -13.07 -12.81 -2.08
N LYS A 107 -12.41 -12.51 -3.20
CA LYS A 107 -13.05 -12.47 -4.53
C LYS A 107 -13.57 -13.84 -4.97
N SER A 108 -12.79 -14.90 -4.72
CA SER A 108 -13.19 -16.28 -5.04
C SER A 108 -14.40 -16.72 -4.22
N MET A 109 -14.40 -16.46 -2.91
CA MET A 109 -15.53 -16.76 -2.02
C MET A 109 -16.79 -15.97 -2.39
N PHE A 110 -16.64 -14.69 -2.71
CA PHE A 110 -17.76 -13.86 -3.15
C PHE A 110 -18.36 -14.33 -4.48
N LYS A 111 -17.51 -14.71 -5.45
CA LYS A 111 -17.97 -15.29 -6.72
C LYS A 111 -18.70 -16.62 -6.51
N PHE A 112 -18.19 -17.48 -5.64
CA PHE A 112 -18.82 -18.75 -5.28
C PHE A 112 -20.22 -18.56 -4.66
N SER A 113 -20.35 -17.60 -3.72
CA SER A 113 -21.63 -17.25 -3.11
C SER A 113 -22.64 -16.74 -4.14
N ARG A 114 -22.22 -15.83 -5.05
CA ARG A 114 -23.08 -15.37 -6.15
C ARG A 114 -23.50 -16.50 -7.09
N THR A 115 -22.59 -17.39 -7.48
CA THR A 115 -22.95 -18.50 -8.38
C THR A 115 -24.00 -19.43 -7.78
N LYS A 116 -24.00 -19.63 -6.45
CA LYS A 116 -25.08 -20.34 -5.75
C LYS A 116 -26.40 -19.55 -5.73
N SER A 117 -26.36 -18.24 -5.55
CA SER A 117 -27.56 -17.38 -5.52
C SER A 117 -28.20 -17.18 -6.90
N SER A 118 -27.46 -17.34 -8.00
CA SER A 118 -27.98 -17.17 -9.36
C SER A 118 -28.59 -18.46 -9.95
N GLY A 119 -28.74 -19.54 -9.17
CA GLY A 119 -29.37 -20.79 -9.62
C GLY A 119 -28.67 -21.49 -10.80
N GLY A 120 -27.44 -21.09 -11.12
CA GLY A 120 -26.66 -21.70 -12.20
C GLY A 120 -26.24 -23.10 -11.78
N GLY A 121 -26.72 -24.12 -12.51
CA GLY A 121 -26.44 -25.52 -12.25
C GLY A 121 -24.94 -25.82 -12.12
N TRP A 122 -24.64 -26.90 -11.40
CA TRP A 122 -23.32 -27.42 -11.04
C TRP A 122 -22.35 -27.72 -12.21
N GLY A 123 -22.64 -27.28 -13.44
CA GLY A 123 -21.76 -27.41 -14.60
C GLY A 123 -20.62 -26.39 -14.67
N GLY A 124 -20.63 -25.34 -13.84
CA GLY A 124 -19.56 -24.32 -13.80
C GLY A 124 -18.44 -24.56 -12.78
N ILE A 125 -18.57 -25.59 -11.93
CA ILE A 125 -17.64 -25.85 -10.81
C ILE A 125 -16.40 -26.64 -11.28
N THR A 126 -16.44 -27.25 -12.48
CA THR A 126 -15.32 -28.01 -13.05
C THR A 126 -14.11 -27.16 -13.46
N GLN A 127 -14.17 -25.83 -13.40
CA GLN A 127 -13.04 -24.96 -13.76
C GLN A 127 -12.16 -24.53 -12.58
N VAL A 128 -12.49 -24.92 -11.34
CA VAL A 128 -11.62 -24.65 -10.17
C VAL A 128 -10.60 -25.78 -9.94
N SER A 129 -10.80 -26.96 -10.54
CA SER A 129 -9.80 -28.05 -10.49
C SER A 129 -8.58 -27.83 -11.39
N TYR A 130 -8.60 -26.86 -12.32
CA TYR A 130 -7.49 -26.60 -13.25
C TYR A 130 -6.54 -25.49 -12.79
N PHE A 131 -6.48 -25.17 -11.50
CA PHE A 131 -5.51 -24.20 -10.97
C PHE A 131 -4.40 -24.84 -10.13
N CYS A 132 -4.28 -26.17 -10.17
CA CYS A 132 -3.21 -26.94 -9.51
C CYS A 132 -2.57 -28.02 -10.41
N ASP A 133 -2.67 -27.89 -11.74
CA ASP A 133 -1.82 -28.58 -12.72
C ASP A 133 -1.16 -27.54 -13.64
#